data_AF-A0A2N6CGK0-F1
#
_entry.id   AF-A0A2N6CGK0-F1
#
_cell.length_a   1.000
_cell.length_b   1.000
_cell.length_c   1.000
_cell.angle_alpha   90.00
_cell.angle_beta   90.00
_cell.angle_gamma   90.00
#
_symmetry.space_group_name_H-M   'P 1'
#
loop_
_entity.id
_entity.type
_entity.pdbx_description
1 polymer ?
#
loop_
_entity_poly.entity_id
_entity_poly.type
_entity_poly.pdbx_seq_one_letter_code
_entity_poly.pdbx_strand_id
1 'polypeptide(L)' 'MYTLYEYPPSGNCYKPRLLMHQLRLRFERVTVDTQANETRTPEFLLLNPNGKVPTLKLPNGEVLAESNAMLWYLAEDTP' A
#
# COMPACT_ATOMS: atom_id res chain seq x y z
N MET A 1 -2.31 -11.94 -5.83
CA MET A 1 -2.36 -11.69 -4.37
C MET A 1 -2.07 -10.21 -4.15
N TYR A 2 -2.60 -9.59 -3.09
CA TYR A 2 -2.28 -8.19 -2.77
C TYR A 2 -0.86 -8.06 -2.21
N THR A 3 -0.17 -6.96 -2.52
CA THR A 3 1.13 -6.63 -1.93
C THR A 3 1.11 -5.16 -1.47
N LEU A 4 1.26 -4.94 -0.16
CA LEU A 4 1.30 -3.62 0.46
C LEU A 4 2.76 -3.20 0.71
N TYR A 5 3.22 -2.20 -0.04
CA TYR A 5 4.48 -1.52 0.23
C TYR A 5 4.24 -0.49 1.33
N GLU A 6 4.81 -0.71 2.51
CA GLU A 6 4.58 0.11 3.70
C GLU A 6 5.86 0.51 4.43
N TYR A 7 5.77 1.64 5.14
CA TYR A 7 6.70 1.97 6.21
C TYR A 7 5.97 1.79 7.55
N PRO A 8 6.33 0.80 8.40
CA PRO A 8 5.53 0.42 9.57
C PRO A 8 5.16 1.56 10.54
N PRO A 9 6.02 2.57 10.78
CA PRO A 9 5.68 3.73 11.60
C PRO A 9 4.64 4.69 10.98
N SER A 10 4.34 4.58 9.68
CA SER A 10 3.43 5.50 8.99
C SER A 10 1.96 5.23 9.30
N GLY A 11 1.27 6.23 9.85
CA GLY A 11 -0.18 6.17 10.05
C GLY A 11 -0.97 6.01 8.75
N ASN A 12 -0.49 6.56 7.63
CA ASN A 12 -1.12 6.34 6.32
C ASN A 12 -0.97 4.89 5.85
N CYS A 13 0.12 4.20 6.19
CA CYS A 13 0.28 2.77 5.91
C CYS A 13 -0.56 1.90 6.84
N TYR A 14 -0.73 2.32 8.09
CA TYR A 14 -1.55 1.61 9.06
C TYR A 14 -3.02 1.50 8.61
N LYS A 15 -3.58 2.56 8.01
CA LYS A 15 -4.96 2.58 7.49
C LYS A 15 -5.32 1.35 6.62
N PRO A 16 -4.71 1.13 5.44
CA PRO A 16 -5.02 -0.04 4.62
C PRO A 16 -4.60 -1.35 5.29
N ARG A 17 -3.49 -1.39 6.04
CA ARG A 17 -3.07 -2.61 6.76
C ARG A 17 -4.14 -3.08 7.76
N LEU A 18 -4.70 -2.15 8.53
CA LEU A 18 -5.78 -2.44 9.48
C LEU A 18 -7.02 -2.94 8.74
N LEU A 19 -7.47 -2.21 7.72
CA LEU A 19 -8.66 -2.60 6.94
C LEU A 19 -8.49 -3.99 6.31
N MET A 20 -7.36 -4.26 5.67
CA MET A 20 -7.09 -5.56 5.04
C MET A 20 -7.13 -6.71 6.06
N HIS A 21 -6.67 -6.49 7.29
CA HIS A 21 -6.82 -7.46 8.38
C HIS A 21 -8.29 -7.60 8.83
N GLN A 22 -9.03 -6.51 8.98
CA GLN A 22 -10.46 -6.54 9.35
C GLN A 22 -11.30 -7.31 8.31
N LEU A 23 -11.00 -7.13 7.03
CA LEU A 23 -11.62 -7.83 5.90
C LEU A 23 -11.05 -9.24 5.66
N ARG A 24 -10.06 -9.67 6.47
CA ARG A 24 -9.41 -10.98 6.37
C ARG A 24 -8.81 -11.26 4.99
N LEU A 25 -8.36 -10.21 4.30
CA LEU A 25 -7.69 -10.34 3.02
C LEU A 25 -6.30 -10.96 3.22
N ARG A 26 -5.88 -11.80 2.27
CA ARG A 26 -4.50 -12.30 2.20
C ARG A 26 -3.65 -11.31 1.43
N PHE A 27 -2.58 -10.84 2.06
CA PHE A 27 -1.64 -9.90 1.46
C PHE A 27 -0.23 -10.08 1.99
N GLU A 28 0.73 -9.73 1.16
CA GLU A 28 2.14 -9.58 1.55
C GLU A 28 2.43 -8.14 1.96
N ARG A 29 3.42 -7.97 2.83
CA ARG A 29 3.91 -6.67 3.27
C ARG A 29 5.37 -6.54 2.86
N VAL A 30 5.68 -5.49 2.12
CA VAL A 30 7.04 -5.13 1.73
C VAL A 30 7.39 -3.87 2.50
N THR A 31 8.41 -3.96 3.36
CA THR A 31 8.87 -2.79 4.11
C THR A 31 9.69 -1.91 3.17
N VAL A 32 9.39 -0.61 3.18
CA VAL A 32 10.12 0.42 2.43
C VAL A 32 10.50 1.53 3.41
N ASP A 33 11.79 1.70 3.64
CA ASP A 33 12.34 2.72 4.52
C ASP A 33 12.32 4.10 3.85
N THR A 34 11.33 4.91 4.24
CA THR A 34 11.20 6.28 3.76
C THR A 34 12.32 7.20 4.24
N GLN A 35 12.99 6.88 5.36
CA GLN A 35 14.11 7.67 5.88
C GLN A 35 15.40 7.37 5.11
N ALA A 36 15.55 6.14 4.61
CA ALA A 36 16.66 5.74 3.74
C ALA A 36 16.45 6.10 2.26
N ASN A 37 15.43 6.90 1.92
CA ASN A 37 15.06 7.28 0.55
C ASN A 37 14.72 6.10 -0.38
N GLU A 38 14.30 4.95 0.14
CA GLU A 38 13.96 3.78 -0.69
C GLU A 38 12.76 4.04 -1.62
N THR A 39 11.93 5.05 -1.31
CA THR A 39 10.83 5.47 -2.19
C THR A 39 11.26 6.31 -3.40
N ARG A 40 12.56 6.63 -3.49
CA ARG A 40 13.14 7.45 -4.56
C ARG A 40 13.96 6.65 -5.54
N THR A 41 14.10 5.34 -5.34
CA THR A 41 14.82 4.48 -6.28
C THR A 41 14.05 4.40 -7.60
N PRO A 42 14.73 4.19 -8.74
CA PRO A 42 14.06 4.00 -10.02
C PRO A 42 13.00 2.89 -9.97
N GLU A 43 13.28 1.81 -9.25
CA GLU A 43 12.38 0.67 -9.11
C GLU A 43 11.08 1.06 -8.38
N PHE A 44 11.18 1.83 -7.30
CA PHE A 44 9.99 2.28 -6.56
C PHE A 44 9.21 3.35 -7.34
N LEU A 45 9.89 4.24 -8.06
CA LEU A 45 9.23 5.27 -8.87
C LEU A 45 8.52 4.70 -10.09
N LEU A 46 8.99 3.57 -10.64
CA LEU A 46 8.25 2.81 -11.65
C LEU A 46 6.96 2.21 -11.10
N LEU A 47 6.96 1.83 -9.82
CA LEU A 47 5.77 1.32 -9.13
C LEU A 47 4.80 2.46 -8.79
N ASN A 48 5.29 3.54 -8.19
CA ASN A 48 4.52 4.72 -7.83
C ASN A 48 5.32 5.99 -8.12
N PRO A 49 4.98 6.74 -9.20
CA PRO A 49 5.68 7.97 -9.57
C PRO A 49 5.68 9.06 -8.50
N ASN A 50 4.71 9.05 -7.57
CA ASN A 50 4.71 9.99 -6.44
C ASN A 50 5.78 9.65 -5.39
N GLY A 51 6.31 8.42 -5.41
CA GLY A 51 7.31 7.89 -4.47
C GLY A 51 6.82 7.89 -3.02
N LYS A 52 5.54 7.60 -2.79
CA LYS A 52 4.97 7.60 -1.44
C LYS A 52 4.49 6.22 -1.04
N VAL A 53 4.58 5.94 0.25
CA VAL A 53 3.91 4.81 0.89
C VAL A 53 2.67 5.30 1.65
N PRO A 54 1.59 4.50 1.74
CA PRO A 54 1.47 3.15 1.20
C PRO A 54 1.34 3.15 -0.33
N THR A 55 1.80 2.05 -0.95
CA THR A 55 1.50 1.70 -2.34
C THR A 55 0.97 0.27 -2.35
N LEU A 56 -0.18 0.02 -2.99
CA LEU A 56 -0.84 -1.28 -2.99
C LEU A 56 -0.83 -1.85 -4.40
N LYS A 57 -0.20 -3.01 -4.58
CA LYS A 57 -0.32 -3.79 -5.81
C LYS A 57 -1.50 -4.75 -5.69
N LEU A 58 -2.41 -4.68 -6.65
CA LEU A 58 -3.60 -5.50 -6.74
C LEU A 58 -3.28 -6.89 -7.34
N PRO A 59 -4.15 -7.91 -7.17
CA PRO A 59 -3.92 -9.25 -7.70
C PRO A 59 -3.76 -9.30 -9.23
N ASN A 60 -4.37 -8.37 -9.95
CA ASN A 60 -4.29 -8.24 -11.41
C ASN A 60 -3.04 -7.47 -11.89
N GLY A 61 -2.19 -7.01 -10.96
CA GLY A 61 -0.94 -6.30 -11.26
C GLY A 61 -1.06 -4.78 -11.27
N GLU A 62 -2.27 -4.22 -11.23
CA GLU A 62 -2.47 -2.77 -11.12
C GLU A 62 -1.96 -2.24 -9.78
N VAL A 63 -1.64 -0.95 -9.75
CA VAL A 63 -1.12 -0.27 -8.56
C VAL A 63 -2.07 0.84 -8.16
N LEU A 64 -2.44 0.82 -6.88
CA LEU A 64 -3.21 1.87 -6.24
C LEU A 64 -2.29 2.66 -5.31
N ALA A 65 -2.31 3.99 -5.45
CA ALA A 65 -1.67 4.93 -4.54
C ALA A 65 -2.73 5.63 -3.69
N GLU A 66 -2.30 6.42 -2.71
CA GLU A 66 -3.14 7.17 -1.76
C GLU A 66 -3.93 6.30 -0.79
N SER A 67 -3.60 6.42 0.50
CA SER A 67 -4.16 5.53 1.54
C SER A 67 -5.69 5.59 1.63
N ASN A 68 -6.30 6.77 1.41
CA ASN A 68 -7.76 6.90 1.49
C ASN A 68 -8.46 6.31 0.26
N ALA A 69 -7.84 6.39 -0.93
CA ALA A 69 -8.35 5.72 -2.12
C ALA A 69 -8.29 4.19 -1.95
N MET A 70 -7.21 3.68 -1.33
CA MET A 70 -7.14 2.26 -0.95
C MET A 70 -8.26 1.86 0.00
N LEU A 71 -8.56 2.67 1.02
CA LEU A 71 -9.67 2.37 1.93
C LEU A 71 -10.99 2.29 1.16
N TRP A 72 -11.26 3.27 0.29
CA TRP A 72 -12.48 3.30 -0.50
C TRP A 72 -12.61 2.09 -1.42
N TYR A 73 -11.55 1.75 -2.14
CA TYR A 73 -11.50 0.59 -3.03
C TYR A 73 -11.63 -0.75 -2.28
N LEU A 74 -10.92 -0.93 -1.17
CA LEU A 74 -10.92 -2.19 -0.42
C LEU A 74 -12.21 -2.40 0.38
N ALA A 75 -12.87 -1.33 0.81
CA ALA A 75 -14.11 -1.38 1.56
C ALA A 75 -15.35 -1.43 0.66
N GLU A 76 -15.18 -1.42 -0.67
CA GLU A 76 -16.30 -1.61 -1.59
C GLU A 76 -17.01 -2.94 -1.26
N ASP A 77 -18.35 -2.91 -1.28
CA ASP A 77 -19.23 -4.00 -0.87
C ASP A 77 -19.13 -4.45 0.59
N THR A 78 -18.61 -3.60 1.49
CA THR A 78 -18.58 -3.83 2.94
C THR A 78 -19.55 -2.89 3.69
N PRO A 79 -20.11 -3.30 4.85
CA PRO A 79 -21.09 -2.49 5.61
C PRO A 79 -20.57 -1.13 6.11
#